data_AF-A0A8S3GTE2-F1
#
_entry.id   AF-A0A8S3GTE2-F1
#
_cell.length_a   1.000
_cell.length_b   1.000
_cell.length_c   1.000
_cell.angle_alpha   90.00
_cell.angle_beta   90.00
_cell.angle_gamma   90.00
#
_symmetry.space_group_name_H-M   'P 1'
#
loop_
_entity.id
_entity.type
_entity.pdbx_description
1 polymer ?
#
loop_
_entity_poly.entity_id
_entity_poly.type
_entity_poly.pdbx_seq_one_letter_code
_entity_poly.pdbx_strand_id
1 'polypeptide(L)' 'KNLDVCLDKSPNYTFKKRDGTDETLVKYYYDRYQLKIEDTTQPLLISKPSKKDRRAGQTGPLMLIPELCCVT' A
#
# COMPACT_ATOMS: atom_id res chain seq x y z
N LYS A 1 10.00 -13.15 4.35
CA LYS A 1 9.02 -12.04 4.34
C LYS A 1 7.83 -12.51 5.15
N ASN A 2 7.44 -11.84 6.25
CA ASN A 2 6.14 -12.11 6.85
C ASN A 2 5.14 -11.17 6.16
N LEU A 3 4.23 -11.74 5.39
CA LEU A 3 3.19 -11.04 4.66
C LEU A 3 1.87 -11.48 5.30
N ASP A 4 1.13 -10.53 5.84
CA ASP A 4 -0.18 -10.76 6.45
C ASP A 4 -1.26 -10.19 5.52
N VAL A 5 -2.51 -10.65 5.65
CA VAL A 5 -3.65 -10.15 4.86
C VAL A 5 -4.57 -9.30 5.74
N CYS A 6 -4.94 -8.11 5.26
CA CYS A 6 -5.83 -7.16 5.91
C CYS A 6 -7.20 -7.24 5.22
N LEU A 7 -8.14 -7.95 5.83
CA LEU A 7 -9.48 -8.17 5.27
C LEU A 7 -10.43 -6.99 5.51
N ASP A 8 -10.12 -6.16 6.50
CA ASP A 8 -10.90 -4.99 6.93
C ASP A 8 -10.63 -3.73 6.09
N LYS A 9 -9.65 -3.78 5.17
CA LYS A 9 -9.26 -2.63 4.36
C LYS A 9 -9.22 -2.99 2.89
N SER A 10 -9.48 -1.99 2.07
CA SER A 10 -9.43 -2.08 0.60
C SER A 10 -8.61 -0.94 0.00
N PRO A 11 -8.36 -0.92 -1.33
CA PRO A 11 -7.69 0.20 -2.00
C PRO A 11 -8.28 1.60 -1.74
N ASN A 12 -9.53 1.71 -1.29
CA ASN A 12 -10.14 2.97 -0.88
C ASN A 12 -9.64 3.48 0.49
N TYR A 13 -8.84 2.68 1.20
CA TYR A 13 -8.22 3.08 2.45
C TYR A 13 -7.34 4.32 2.29
N THR A 14 -7.53 5.28 3.19
CA THR A 14 -6.74 6.51 3.27
C THR A 14 -5.54 6.33 4.19
N PHE A 15 -4.37 6.73 3.73
CA PHE A 15 -3.14 6.76 4.53
C PHE A 15 -2.55 8.16 4.56
N LYS A 16 -1.84 8.45 5.66
CA LYS A 16 -1.09 9.70 5.79
C LYS A 16 0.23 9.61 5.03
N LYS A 17 0.42 10.52 4.08
CA LYS A 17 1.67 10.72 3.33
C LYS A 17 2.73 11.40 4.21
N ARG A 18 3.97 11.38 3.71
CA ARG A 18 5.13 11.98 4.41
C ARG A 18 5.01 13.50 4.57
N ASP A 19 4.32 14.17 3.65
CA ASP A 19 4.03 15.61 3.71
C ASP A 19 2.89 15.96 4.68
N GLY A 20 2.31 14.96 5.36
CA GLY A 20 1.23 15.13 6.32
C GLY A 20 -0.17 15.15 5.71
N THR A 21 -0.29 15.11 4.38
CA THR A 21 -1.58 15.03 3.69
C THR A 21 -2.12 13.60 3.69
N ASP A 22 -3.43 13.46 3.55
CA ASP A 22 -4.11 12.17 3.49
C ASP A 22 -4.47 11.82 2.04
N GLU A 23 -4.27 10.57 1.64
CA GLU A 23 -4.58 10.09 0.29
C GLU A 23 -5.00 8.62 0.28
N THR A 24 -5.89 8.25 -0.65
CA THR A 24 -6.29 6.85 -0.84
C THR A 24 -5.22 6.09 -1.61
N LEU A 25 -5.12 4.77 -1.40
CA LEU A 25 -4.19 3.95 -2.18
C LEU A 25 -4.49 4.03 -3.68
N VAL A 26 -5.76 4.01 -4.09
CA VAL A 26 -6.16 4.19 -5.50
C VAL A 26 -5.57 5.46 -6.10
N LYS A 27 -5.77 6.62 -5.45
CA LYS A 27 -5.27 7.90 -5.95
C LYS A 27 -3.75 7.93 -5.98
N TYR A 28 -3.10 7.42 -4.93
CA TYR A 28 -1.64 7.35 -4.85
C TYR A 28 -1.03 6.55 -6.01
N TYR A 29 -1.56 5.34 -6.28
CA TYR A 29 -1.03 4.49 -7.35
C TYR A 29 -1.30 5.07 -8.75
N TYR A 30 -2.45 5.72 -8.94
CA TYR A 30 -2.74 6.41 -10.19
C TYR A 30 -1.82 7.62 -10.40
N ASP A 31 -1.78 8.56 -9.45
CA ASP A 31 -1.02 9.81 -9.61
C ASP A 31 0.49 9.55 -9.74
N ARG A 32 1.03 8.59 -8.97
CA ARG A 32 2.47 8.32 -8.94
C ARG A 32 2.96 7.35 -10.02
N TYR A 33 2.16 6.36 -10.38
CA TYR A 33 2.58 5.27 -11.27
C TYR A 33 1.69 5.09 -12.51
N GLN A 34 0.63 5.89 -12.66
CA GLN A 34 -0.37 5.76 -13.73
C GLN A 34 -1.02 4.36 -13.75
N LEU A 35 -1.15 3.75 -12.57
CA LEU A 35 -1.78 2.43 -12.40
C LEU A 35 -3.22 2.61 -11.93
N LYS A 36 -4.16 2.16 -12.77
CA LYS A 36 -5.57 2.06 -12.41
C LYS A 36 -5.80 0.75 -11.67
N ILE A 37 -6.41 0.84 -10.48
CA ILE A 37 -6.81 -0.32 -9.70
C ILE A 37 -8.21 -0.72 -10.15
N GLU A 38 -8.37 -1.94 -10.65
CA GLU A 38 -9.66 -2.39 -11.19
C GLU A 38 -10.57 -2.91 -10.06
N ASP A 39 -10.05 -3.68 -9.11
CA ASP A 39 -10.82 -4.14 -7.94
C ASP A 39 -10.56 -3.25 -6.72
N THR A 40 -11.44 -2.29 -6.45
CA THR A 40 -11.32 -1.40 -5.28
C THR A 40 -11.88 -2.00 -3.97
N THR A 41 -12.37 -3.25 -4.02
CA THR A 41 -12.92 -3.99 -2.89
C THR A 41 -12.00 -5.11 -2.40
N GLN A 42 -10.95 -5.44 -3.15
CA GLN A 42 -9.96 -6.44 -2.77
C GLN A 42 -9.34 -6.15 -1.39
N PRO A 43 -9.01 -7.18 -0.60
CA PRO A 43 -8.27 -7.00 0.64
C PRO A 43 -6.87 -6.46 0.35
N LEU A 44 -6.21 -5.94 1.38
CA LEU A 44 -4.83 -5.45 1.25
C LEU A 44 -3.83 -6.45 1.84
N LEU A 45 -2.58 -6.39 1.39
CA LEU A 45 -1.48 -7.13 1.97
C LEU A 45 -0.68 -6.22 2.90
N ILE A 46 -0.34 -6.70 4.09
CA ILE A 46 0.50 -6.02 5.05
C ILE A 46 1.90 -6.62 5.01
N SER A 47 2.89 -5.79 4.76
CA SER A 47 4.29 -6.19 4.84
C SER A 47 5.08 -5.34 5.84
N LYS A 48 6.06 -5.96 6.49
CA LYS A 48 7.02 -5.26 7.34
C LYS A 48 7.98 -4.44 6.46
N PRO A 49 8.33 -3.20 6.85
CA PRO A 49 9.25 -2.38 6.08
C PRO A 49 10.62 -3.04 5.98
N SER A 50 11.19 -3.02 4.79
CA SER A 50 12.53 -3.54 4.52
C SER A 50 13.60 -2.67 5.20
N LYS A 51 14.85 -3.14 5.23
CA LYS A 51 15.99 -2.33 5.72
C LYS A 51 16.11 -1.00 4.96
N LYS A 52 15.78 -0.99 3.66
CA LYS A 52 15.80 0.21 2.81
C LYS A 52 14.68 1.18 3.21
N ASP A 53 13.47 0.68 3.42
CA ASP A 53 12.32 1.50 3.80
C ASP A 53 12.53 2.16 5.17
N ARG A 54 13.05 1.39 6.13
CA ARG A 54 13.42 1.92 7.46
C ARG A 54 14.43 3.05 7.37
N ARG A 55 15.45 2.92 6.53
CA ARG A 55 16.44 4.00 6.27
C ARG A 55 15.81 5.22 5.61
N ALA A 56 14.75 5.05 4.83
CA ALA A 56 14.00 6.15 4.21
C ALA A 56 13.01 6.84 5.18
N GLY A 57 12.87 6.33 6.41
CA GLY A 57 11.94 6.83 7.43
C GLY A 57 10.61 6.07 7.50
N GLN A 58 10.41 5.04 6.68
CA GLN A 58 9.24 4.17 6.73
C GLN A 58 9.41 3.10 7.82
N THR A 59 8.83 3.36 8.99
CA THR A 59 8.90 2.46 10.16
C THR A 59 7.63 1.66 10.39
N GLY A 60 6.49 2.11 9.85
CA GLY A 60 5.19 1.44 9.95
C GLY A 60 4.99 0.30 8.95
N PRO A 61 3.93 -0.51 9.13
CA PRO A 61 3.52 -1.52 8.17
C PRO A 61 3.20 -0.91 6.80
N LEU A 62 3.62 -1.57 5.73
CA LEU A 62 3.33 -1.17 4.36
C LEU A 62 2.10 -1.92 3.86
N MET A 63 1.14 -1.19 3.31
CA MET A 63 -0.06 -1.75 2.70
C MET A 63 0.13 -1.84 1.19
N LEU A 64 -0.04 -3.03 0.64
CA LEU A 64 0.13 -3.33 -0.78
C LEU A 64 -1.19 -3.82 -1.37
N ILE A 65 -1.42 -3.48 -2.64
CA ILE A 65 -2.59 -3.94 -3.38
C ILE A 65 -2.24 -5.29 -4.04
N PRO A 66 -2.97 -6.38 -3.76
CA PRO A 66 -2.70 -7.70 -4.33
C PRO A 66 -2.60 -7.71 -5.85
N GLU A 67 -3.49 -7.01 -6.55
CA GLU A 67 -3.50 -6.90 -8.02
C GLU A 67 -2.17 -6.39 -8.61
N LEU A 68 -1.42 -5.58 -7.86
CA LEU A 68 -0.13 -5.04 -8.30
C LEU A 68 1.07 -5.92 -7.90
N CYS A 69 0.84 -7.00 -7.15
CA CYS A 69 1.89 -7.87 -6.65
C CYS A 69 2.10 -9.06 -7.58
N CYS A 70 3.31 -9.22 -8.11
CA CYS A 70 3.71 -10.45 -8.79
C CYS A 70 4.23 -11.47 -7.78
N VAL A 71 3.71 -12.69 -7.81
CA VAL A 71 4.31 -13.83 -7.11
C VAL A 71 5.54 -14.26 -7.90
N THR A 72 6.70 -14.33 -7.24
CA THR A 72 7.98 -14.83 -7.77
C THR A 72 8.40 -16.05 -7.00
#